data_AF-A0A8T4A085-F1
#
_entry.id   AF-A0A8T4A085-F1
#
_cell.length_a   1.000
_cell.length_b   1.000
_cell.length_c   1.000
_cell.angle_alpha   90.00
_cell.angle_beta   90.00
_cell.angle_gamma   90.00
#
_symmetry.space_group_name_H-M   'P 1'
#
loop_
_entity.id
_entity.type
_entity.pdbx_description
1 polymer ?
#
loop_
_entity_poly.entity_id
_entity_poly.type
_entity_poly.pdbx_seq_one_letter_code
_entity_poly.pdbx_strand_id
1 'polypeptide(L)'
;MEKALAIALILSSILVFGCVQQTPSATTTSRTLSAADEAKTKCIALCLQEKQKGNDLSRGPCLSNKIIDDWVCDVAHSPRESVDNDPANQCPAFGSNASHFIEVNPECAFIKAV
;
A
#
# COMPACT_ATOMS: atom_id res chain seq x y z
N MET A 1 61.22 21.27 -29.05
CA MET A 1 61.17 21.33 -30.52
C MET A 1 60.30 20.16 -30.94
N GLU A 2 59.14 20.27 -31.58
CA GLU A 2 58.54 21.30 -32.43
C GLU A 2 57.06 20.91 -32.67
N LYS A 3 56.20 21.93 -32.81
CA LYS A 3 55.12 22.08 -33.82
C LYS A 3 54.07 20.94 -33.89
N ALA A 4 52.86 21.18 -33.39
CA ALA A 4 51.76 21.88 -34.08
C ALA A 4 51.07 21.07 -35.20
N LEU A 5 49.74 21.06 -35.08
CA LEU A 5 48.75 21.15 -36.15
C LEU A 5 48.52 19.92 -37.03
N ALA A 6 47.31 19.36 -36.98
CA ALA A 6 46.38 19.44 -38.11
C ALA A 6 45.02 18.84 -37.73
N ILE A 7 44.00 19.69 -37.84
CA ILE A 7 42.58 19.39 -37.72
C ILE A 7 42.20 18.43 -38.86
N ALA A 8 41.95 17.17 -38.52
CA ALA A 8 41.34 16.23 -39.45
C ALA A 8 39.84 16.49 -39.52
N LEU A 9 39.41 16.97 -40.69
CA LEU A 9 38.05 17.06 -41.20
C LEU A 9 37.20 15.88 -40.74
N ILE A 10 36.31 16.11 -39.77
CA ILE A 10 35.25 15.15 -39.45
C ILE A 10 34.14 15.36 -40.46
N LEU A 11 34.24 14.59 -41.55
CA LEU A 11 33.16 14.36 -42.49
C LEU A 11 31.92 13.87 -41.76
N SER A 12 30.83 14.61 -41.94
CA SER A 12 29.51 14.10 -42.31
C SER A 12 29.20 12.67 -41.86
N SER A 13 28.61 12.54 -40.68
CA SER A 13 27.79 11.40 -40.33
C SER A 13 26.56 11.96 -39.65
N ILE A 14 25.55 12.21 -40.48
CA ILE A 14 24.21 12.66 -40.11
C ILE A 14 23.65 11.62 -39.14
N LEU A 15 23.75 11.89 -37.84
CA LEU A 15 23.00 11.19 -36.82
C LEU A 15 21.54 11.62 -36.99
N VAL A 16 20.80 10.84 -37.77
CA VAL A 16 19.34 10.83 -37.74
C VAL A 16 18.94 10.30 -36.36
N PHE A 17 19.04 11.15 -35.34
CA PHE A 17 18.26 11.00 -34.12
C PHE A 17 16.82 11.28 -34.52
N GLY A 18 16.17 10.25 -35.08
CA GLY A 18 14.74 10.14 -34.97
C GLY A 18 14.43 10.14 -33.48
N CYS A 19 13.95 11.27 -32.96
CA CYS A 19 13.15 11.24 -31.75
C CYS A 19 11.95 10.33 -32.09
N VAL A 20 12.07 9.04 -31.77
CA VAL A 20 10.90 8.25 -31.44
C VAL A 20 10.25 9.01 -30.30
N GLN A 21 9.30 9.86 -30.66
CA GLN A 21 8.29 10.32 -29.74
C GLN A 21 7.51 9.05 -29.42
N GLN A 22 7.90 8.41 -28.33
CA GLN A 22 6.97 7.58 -27.60
C GLN A 22 5.79 8.52 -27.33
N THR A 23 4.75 8.40 -28.15
CA THR A 23 3.43 8.85 -27.74
C THR A 23 3.26 8.25 -26.35
N PRO A 24 3.08 9.07 -25.30
CA PRO A 24 2.64 8.53 -24.05
C PRO A 24 1.27 7.98 -24.38
N SER A 25 1.20 6.67 -24.66
CA SER A 25 -0.04 5.94 -24.52
C SER A 25 -0.55 6.37 -23.17
N ALA A 26 -1.72 6.98 -23.18
CA ALA A 26 -2.49 7.29 -22.01
C ALA A 26 -2.91 5.96 -21.35
N THR A 27 -1.94 5.16 -20.91
CA THR A 27 -2.06 4.42 -19.68
C THR A 27 -1.95 5.48 -18.59
N THR A 28 -3.05 6.20 -18.42
CA THR A 28 -3.38 6.91 -17.20
C THR A 28 -3.44 5.84 -16.11
N THR A 29 -2.28 5.39 -15.66
CA THR A 29 -2.07 4.92 -14.30
C THR A 29 -2.10 6.17 -13.42
N SER A 30 -3.17 6.95 -13.51
CA SER A 30 -3.71 7.59 -12.32
C SER A 30 -4.25 6.40 -11.54
N ARG A 31 -3.40 5.80 -10.69
CA ARG A 31 -3.82 4.72 -9.79
C ARG A 31 -4.93 5.31 -8.92
N THR A 32 -6.17 5.15 -9.33
CA THR A 32 -7.28 5.10 -8.39
C THR A 32 -6.89 4.02 -7.40
N LEU A 33 -6.58 4.40 -6.16
CA LEU A 33 -6.33 3.45 -5.08
C LEU A 33 -7.53 2.49 -5.04
N SER A 34 -7.27 1.19 -5.00
CA SER A 34 -8.36 0.25 -4.78
C SER A 34 -8.97 0.52 -3.39
N ALA A 35 -10.26 0.22 -3.20
CA ALA A 35 -10.88 0.34 -1.88
C ALA A 35 -10.10 -0.45 -0.82
N ALA A 36 -9.53 -1.61 -1.20
CA ALA A 36 -8.66 -2.41 -0.35
C ALA A 36 -7.36 -1.67 0.04
N ASP A 37 -6.71 -0.97 -0.90
CA ASP A 37 -5.51 -0.17 -0.60
C ASP A 37 -5.83 0.99 0.35
N GLU A 38 -6.96 1.68 0.12
CA GLU A 38 -7.41 2.75 1.00
C GLU A 38 -7.73 2.23 2.40
N ALA A 39 -8.51 1.15 2.51
CA ALA A 39 -8.85 0.49 3.76
C ALA A 39 -7.58 0.04 4.50
N LYS A 40 -6.63 -0.56 3.78
CA LYS A 40 -5.34 -1.00 4.34
C LYS A 40 -4.56 0.17 4.91
N THR A 41 -4.38 1.25 4.15
CA THR A 41 -3.64 2.42 4.62
C THR A 41 -4.30 3.03 5.86
N LYS A 42 -5.64 3.14 5.87
CA LYS A 42 -6.38 3.66 7.02
C LYS A 42 -6.32 2.73 8.23
N CYS A 43 -6.41 1.41 8.03
CA CYS A 43 -6.37 0.42 9.11
C CYS A 43 -4.99 0.39 9.79
N ILE A 44 -3.89 0.42 9.03
CA ILE A 44 -2.54 0.51 9.57
C ILE A 44 -2.36 1.82 10.37
N ALA A 45 -2.81 2.95 9.81
CA ALA A 45 -2.74 4.24 10.49
C ALA A 45 -3.52 4.26 11.81
N LEU A 46 -4.72 3.68 11.82
CA LEU A 46 -5.54 3.54 13.03
C LEU A 46 -4.86 2.65 14.07
N CYS A 47 -4.33 1.49 13.67
CA CYS A 47 -3.60 0.62 14.59
C CYS A 47 -2.41 1.35 15.24
N LEU A 48 -1.60 2.06 14.45
CA LEU A 48 -0.47 2.83 14.97
C LEU A 48 -0.92 3.93 15.96
N GLN A 49 -2.04 4.59 15.67
CA GLN A 49 -2.63 5.57 16.58
C GLN A 49 -3.04 4.94 17.91
N GLU A 50 -3.67 3.76 17.90
CA GLU A 50 -4.08 3.06 19.12
C GLU A 50 -2.86 2.62 19.94
N LYS A 51 -1.78 2.16 19.30
CA LYS A 51 -0.51 1.89 19.98
C LYS A 51 0.09 3.15 20.61
N GLN A 52 0.04 4.29 19.93
CA GLN A 52 0.55 5.55 20.46
C GLN A 52 -0.24 6.03 21.68
N LYS A 53 -1.53 5.67 21.78
CA LYS A 53 -2.36 5.93 22.97
C LYS A 53 -2.04 4.99 24.14
N GLY A 54 -1.22 3.96 23.92
CA GLY A 54 -0.91 2.95 24.94
C GLY A 54 -1.97 1.87 25.08
N ASN A 55 -2.86 1.71 24.09
CA ASN A 55 -3.85 0.64 24.11
C ASN A 55 -3.17 -0.71 23.85
N ASP A 56 -3.59 -1.73 24.61
CA ASP A 56 -3.14 -3.10 24.43
C ASP A 56 -3.88 -3.74 23.25
N LEU A 57 -3.12 -4.08 22.20
CA LEU A 57 -3.62 -4.75 21.00
C LEU A 57 -3.32 -6.25 20.99
N SER A 58 -2.67 -6.79 22.03
CA SER A 58 -2.26 -8.20 22.10
C SER A 58 -3.43 -9.19 22.13
N ARG A 59 -4.65 -8.70 22.39
CA ARG A 59 -5.87 -9.51 22.35
C ARG A 59 -6.55 -9.53 20.99
N GLY A 60 -5.99 -8.88 19.97
CA GLY A 60 -6.60 -8.81 18.65
C GLY A 60 -7.93 -8.06 18.58
N PRO A 61 -8.07 -6.86 19.17
CA PRO A 61 -9.35 -6.16 19.18
C PRO A 61 -9.72 -5.60 17.80
N CYS A 62 -11.02 -5.56 17.50
CA CYS A 62 -11.57 -4.74 16.45
C CYS A 62 -11.22 -3.27 16.63
N LEU A 63 -10.59 -2.65 15.63
CA LEU A 63 -10.22 -1.24 15.65
C LEU A 63 -11.31 -0.36 15.06
N SER A 64 -12.00 -0.83 14.02
CA SER A 64 -13.11 -0.09 13.41
C SER A 64 -14.13 -1.00 12.75
N ASN A 65 -15.40 -0.77 13.08
CA ASN A 65 -16.55 -1.37 12.42
C ASN A 65 -16.86 -0.76 11.05
N LYS A 66 -16.18 0.33 10.66
CA LYS A 66 -16.32 0.99 9.37
C LYS A 66 -15.10 1.87 9.11
N ILE A 67 -14.01 1.27 8.60
CA ILE A 67 -12.79 2.03 8.27
C ILE A 67 -12.96 2.83 6.97
N ILE A 68 -13.68 2.24 6.02
CA ILE A 68 -14.32 2.86 4.86
C ILE A 68 -15.67 2.17 4.64
N ASP A 69 -16.43 2.59 3.63
CA ASP A 69 -17.72 1.96 3.31
C ASP A 69 -17.52 0.48 3.00
N ASP A 70 -18.29 -0.41 3.67
CA ASP A 70 -18.26 -1.88 3.55
C ASP A 70 -16.99 -2.60 4.10
N TRP A 71 -16.07 -1.90 4.78
CA TRP A 71 -14.83 -2.47 5.31
C TRP A 71 -14.66 -2.30 6.83
N VAL A 72 -14.24 -3.36 7.52
CA VAL A 72 -13.77 -3.30 8.91
C VAL A 72 -12.25 -3.35 9.01
N CYS A 73 -11.71 -2.99 10.18
CA CYS A 73 -10.28 -3.08 10.51
C CYS A 73 -10.12 -3.87 11.80
N ASP A 74 -9.43 -5.00 11.73
CA ASP A 74 -9.26 -5.95 12.82
C ASP A 74 -7.78 -6.20 13.14
N VAL A 75 -7.48 -6.53 14.40
CA VAL A 75 -6.15 -6.99 14.82
C VAL A 75 -6.20 -8.50 15.01
N ALA A 76 -5.26 -9.25 14.45
CA ALA A 76 -5.18 -10.70 14.60
C ALA A 76 -3.72 -11.17 14.67
N HIS A 77 -3.49 -12.39 15.14
CA HIS A 77 -2.16 -13.02 15.07
C HIS A 77 -1.98 -13.77 13.74
N SER A 78 -0.72 -13.92 13.34
CA SER A 78 -0.34 -14.71 12.16
C SER A 78 0.91 -15.55 12.49
N PRO A 79 0.78 -16.86 12.79
CA PRO A 79 -0.44 -17.68 12.74
C PRO A 79 -1.54 -17.23 13.70
N ARG A 80 -2.82 -17.45 13.35
CA ARG A 80 -3.95 -17.13 14.23
C ARG A 80 -3.87 -17.90 15.53
N GLU A 81 -4.20 -17.22 16.61
CA GLU A 81 -4.26 -17.75 17.97
C GLU A 81 -5.71 -17.95 18.42
N SER A 82 -5.92 -18.64 19.55
CA SER A 82 -7.26 -18.86 20.09
C SER A 82 -7.96 -17.56 20.46
N VAL A 83 -7.20 -16.54 20.90
CA VAL A 83 -7.72 -15.22 21.27
C VAL A 83 -8.34 -14.46 20.09
N ASP A 84 -7.88 -14.70 18.85
CA ASP A 84 -8.40 -14.07 17.63
C ASP A 84 -9.79 -14.61 17.22
N ASN A 85 -10.21 -15.73 17.83
CA ASN A 85 -11.50 -16.36 17.59
C ASN A 85 -12.52 -16.03 18.69
N ASP A 86 -12.13 -15.26 19.70
CA ASP A 86 -13.06 -14.75 20.72
C ASP A 86 -14.00 -13.73 20.06
N PRO A 87 -15.33 -13.94 20.05
CA PRO A 87 -16.27 -13.00 19.47
C PRO A 87 -16.19 -11.59 20.07
N ALA A 88 -15.71 -11.45 21.30
CA ALA A 88 -15.50 -10.14 21.94
C ALA A 88 -14.39 -9.31 21.27
N ASN A 89 -13.48 -9.97 20.55
CA ASN A 89 -12.35 -9.34 19.87
C ASN A 89 -12.66 -9.05 18.39
N GLN A 90 -13.65 -9.71 17.79
CA GLN A 90 -13.97 -9.54 16.36
C GLN A 90 -14.85 -8.31 16.10
N CYS A 91 -14.75 -7.77 14.88
CA CYS A 91 -15.61 -6.66 14.45
C CYS A 91 -17.05 -7.11 14.19
N PRO A 92 -18.06 -6.71 15.01
CA PRO A 92 -19.44 -7.15 14.84
C PRO A 92 -20.11 -6.66 13.55
N ALA A 93 -19.56 -5.63 12.89
CA ALA A 93 -20.07 -5.18 11.60
C ALA A 93 -19.76 -6.16 10.45
N PHE A 94 -18.72 -7.00 10.57
CA PHE A 94 -18.38 -7.95 9.53
C PHE A 94 -19.46 -9.04 9.41
N GLY A 95 -19.97 -9.25 8.21
CA GLY A 95 -21.10 -10.15 7.94
C GLY A 95 -22.49 -9.56 8.25
N SER A 96 -22.57 -8.32 8.73
CA SER A 96 -23.82 -7.58 8.92
C SER A 96 -23.89 -6.32 8.05
N ASN A 97 -22.96 -5.38 8.27
CA ASN A 97 -22.94 -4.07 7.62
C ASN A 97 -21.66 -3.83 6.81
N ALA A 98 -20.72 -4.78 6.88
CA ALA A 98 -19.46 -4.78 6.14
C ALA A 98 -19.19 -6.19 5.62
N SER A 99 -18.77 -6.27 4.36
CA SER A 99 -18.48 -7.52 3.64
C SER A 99 -16.99 -7.77 3.48
N HIS A 100 -16.16 -6.77 3.85
CA HIS A 100 -14.72 -6.81 3.71
C HIS A 100 -13.99 -6.50 5.02
N PHE A 101 -12.74 -6.95 5.12
CA PHE A 101 -11.89 -6.64 6.26
C PHE A 101 -10.42 -6.47 5.87
N ILE A 102 -9.74 -5.64 6.66
CA ILE A 102 -8.29 -5.65 6.77
C ILE A 102 -7.91 -6.26 8.12
N GLU A 103 -6.98 -7.22 8.09
CA GLU A 103 -6.30 -7.70 9.30
C GLU A 103 -4.87 -7.14 9.35
N VAL A 104 -4.52 -6.58 10.50
CA VAL A 104 -3.14 -6.25 10.89
C VAL A 104 -2.75 -7.04 12.14
N ASN A 105 -1.45 -7.18 12.40
CA ASN A 105 -0.98 -7.80 13.65
C ASN A 105 -0.90 -6.77 14.80
N PRO A 106 -0.60 -7.19 16.05
CA PRO A 106 -0.40 -6.27 17.17
C PRO A 106 0.73 -5.24 16.98
N GLU A 107 1.62 -5.47 16.01
CA GLU A 107 2.67 -4.56 15.54
C GLU A 107 2.21 -3.62 14.41
N CYS A 108 0.94 -3.67 14.04
CA CYS A 108 0.33 -2.94 12.93
C CYS A 108 0.90 -3.29 11.55
N ALA A 109 1.55 -4.45 11.43
CA ALA A 109 1.95 -5.01 10.15
C ALA A 109 0.73 -5.64 9.48
N PHE A 110 0.58 -5.38 8.18
CA PHE A 110 -0.50 -5.95 7.38
C PHE A 110 -0.41 -7.48 7.28
N ILE A 111 -1.53 -8.16 7.51
CA ILE A 111 -1.68 -9.61 7.32
C ILE A 111 -2.38 -9.88 5.99
N LYS A 112 -3.64 -9.44 5.84
CA LYS A 112 -4.45 -9.69 4.63
C LYS A 112 -5.61 -8.70 4.48
N ALA A 113 -6.17 -8.68 3.28
CA ALA A 113 -7.39 -7.98 2.89
C ALA A 113 -8.31 -9.00 2.20
N VAL A 114 -9.58 -9.04 2.58
CA VAL A 114 -10.61 -9.93 2.02
C VAL A 114 -11.88 -9.14 1.78
#